data_AF-U9TJX2-F1
#
_entry.id   AF-U9TJX2-F1
#
_cell.length_a   1.000
_cell.length_b   1.000
_cell.length_c   1.000
_cell.angle_alpha   90.00
_cell.angle_beta   90.00
_cell.angle_gamma   90.00
#
_symmetry.space_group_name_H-M   'P 1'
#
loop_
_entity.id
_entity.type
_entity.pdbx_description
1 polymer ?
#
loop_
_entity_poly.entity_id
_entity_poly.type
_entity_poly.pdbx_seq_one_letter_code
_entity_poly.pdbx_strand_id
1 'polypeptide(L)'
;MTKITFNCIVKESPENIFNVTVNKKENVLDLKDAIKEKLLDTFRKVDTIGITVWFVEIEQDDKRLEQLKEEDKSVVDVFSGEKETCEAKQVLLPVEHFLKDFRNAGDSKFIHVIVQGIEKWCSTCDISFRDNDLLAYHEFDYNHIIHSGGIPKPVKKRAKGRKREDEIDDDDDEDEEDEELSNDMNL
;
A
#
# COMPACT_ATOMS: atom_id res chain seq x y z
N MET A 1 10.19 -10.33 -29.67
CA MET A 1 9.78 -9.67 -28.41
C MET A 1 11.03 -9.24 -27.67
N THR A 2 11.08 -8.00 -27.17
CA THR A 2 12.26 -7.47 -26.48
C THR A 2 12.13 -7.79 -25.00
N LYS A 3 12.96 -8.71 -24.49
CA LYS A 3 13.02 -9.03 -23.07
C LYS A 3 13.90 -8.03 -22.34
N ILE A 4 13.65 -7.84 -21.06
CA ILE A 4 14.51 -7.10 -20.14
C ILE A 4 14.70 -7.94 -18.88
N THR A 5 15.91 -7.88 -18.33
CA THR A 5 16.24 -8.49 -17.04
C THR A 5 16.41 -7.38 -16.02
N PHE A 6 15.62 -7.44 -14.96
CA PHE A 6 15.73 -6.57 -13.80
C PHE A 6 16.59 -7.21 -12.74
N ASN A 7 17.44 -6.42 -12.10
CA ASN A 7 18.02 -6.77 -10.81
C ASN A 7 17.08 -6.25 -9.74
N CYS A 8 16.51 -7.17 -9.00
CA CYS A 8 15.50 -6.92 -8.00
C CYS A 8 16.07 -7.15 -6.61
N ILE A 9 15.56 -6.40 -5.62
CA ILE A 9 15.81 -6.64 -4.20
C ILE A 9 14.50 -6.61 -3.43
N VAL A 10 14.47 -7.32 -2.30
CA VAL A 10 13.40 -7.18 -1.30
C VAL A 10 13.81 -6.06 -0.36
N LYS A 11 12.90 -5.12 -0.05
CA LYS A 11 13.17 -3.98 0.84
C LYS A 11 13.80 -4.42 2.16
N GLU A 12 13.25 -5.47 2.77
CA GLU A 12 13.68 -6.03 4.05
C GLU A 12 15.01 -6.79 3.99
N SER A 13 15.52 -7.08 2.79
CA SER A 13 16.77 -7.82 2.58
C SER A 13 17.50 -7.31 1.33
N PRO A 14 17.97 -6.05 1.35
CA PRO A 14 18.56 -5.39 0.19
C PRO A 14 19.86 -6.05 -0.30
N GLU A 15 20.54 -6.82 0.55
CA GLU A 15 21.73 -7.61 0.16
C GLU A 15 21.41 -8.77 -0.81
N ASN A 16 20.17 -9.22 -0.87
CA ASN A 16 19.77 -10.37 -1.67
C ASN A 16 19.24 -9.94 -3.03
N ILE A 17 20.16 -9.78 -3.98
CA ILE A 17 19.83 -9.43 -5.37
C ILE A 17 19.39 -10.68 -6.12
N PHE A 18 18.25 -10.58 -6.81
CA PHE A 18 17.73 -11.63 -7.67
C PHE A 18 17.29 -11.07 -9.01
N ASN A 19 17.48 -11.84 -10.07
CA ASN A 19 17.14 -11.37 -11.42
C ASN A 19 15.73 -11.80 -11.84
N VAL A 20 14.96 -10.91 -12.45
CA VAL A 20 13.66 -11.27 -13.06
C VAL A 20 13.68 -10.83 -14.52
N THR A 21 13.37 -11.76 -15.43
CA THR A 21 13.33 -11.48 -16.87
C THR A 21 11.89 -11.51 -17.36
N VAL A 22 11.43 -10.39 -17.91
CA VAL A 22 10.08 -10.23 -18.48
C VAL A 22 10.14 -9.61 -19.87
N ASN A 23 9.05 -9.69 -20.61
CA ASN A 23 8.89 -8.93 -21.85
C ASN A 23 8.64 -7.46 -21.52
N LYS A 24 9.27 -6.54 -22.26
CA LYS A 24 9.07 -5.09 -22.07
C LYS A 24 7.60 -4.64 -22.20
N LYS A 25 6.81 -5.39 -22.97
CA LYS A 25 5.38 -5.15 -23.20
C LYS A 25 4.45 -5.84 -22.22
N GLU A 26 4.96 -6.76 -21.41
CA GLU A 26 4.20 -7.31 -20.28
C GLU A 26 3.93 -6.19 -19.26
N ASN A 27 2.82 -6.32 -18.56
CA ASN A 27 2.41 -5.32 -17.60
C ASN A 27 3.10 -5.56 -16.24
N VAL A 28 2.93 -4.62 -15.31
CA VAL A 28 3.53 -4.73 -13.98
C VAL A 28 2.93 -5.88 -13.17
N LEU A 29 1.67 -6.27 -13.39
CA LEU A 29 1.10 -7.46 -12.73
C LEU A 29 1.86 -8.73 -13.14
N ASP A 30 2.16 -8.90 -14.43
CA ASP A 30 2.97 -10.01 -14.94
C ASP A 30 4.38 -10.01 -14.30
N LEU A 31 4.97 -8.82 -14.10
CA LEU A 31 6.23 -8.67 -13.38
C LEU A 31 6.11 -9.09 -11.90
N LYS A 32 5.03 -8.70 -11.22
CA LYS A 32 4.76 -9.10 -9.83
C LYS A 32 4.59 -10.62 -9.72
N ASP A 33 3.89 -11.25 -10.66
CA ASP A 33 3.75 -12.71 -10.71
C ASP A 33 5.12 -13.39 -10.89
N ALA A 34 5.95 -12.90 -11.82
CA ALA A 34 7.30 -13.43 -12.02
C ALA A 34 8.20 -13.27 -10.77
N ILE A 35 8.05 -12.17 -10.02
CA ILE A 35 8.73 -11.97 -8.74
C ILE A 35 8.24 -12.97 -7.69
N LYS A 36 6.91 -13.16 -7.58
CA LYS A 36 6.30 -14.11 -6.63
C LYS A 36 6.71 -15.55 -6.93
N GLU A 37 6.73 -15.96 -8.19
CA GLU A 37 7.20 -17.29 -8.60
C GLU A 37 8.66 -17.53 -8.20
N LYS A 38 9.50 -16.49 -8.31
CA LYS A 38 10.92 -16.58 -7.97
C LYS A 38 11.19 -16.57 -6.47
N LEU A 39 10.37 -15.86 -5.70
CA LEU A 39 10.47 -15.73 -4.25
C LEU A 39 9.24 -16.33 -3.56
N LEU A 40 8.92 -17.56 -3.93
CA LEU A 40 7.68 -18.23 -3.51
C LEU A 40 7.58 -18.38 -1.99
N ASP A 41 8.70 -18.61 -1.31
CA ASP A 41 8.73 -18.71 0.15
C ASP A 41 8.51 -17.34 0.83
N THR A 42 9.14 -16.29 0.31
CA THR A 42 9.01 -14.91 0.83
C THR A 42 7.60 -14.36 0.65
N PHE A 43 7.00 -14.58 -0.53
CA PHE A 43 5.68 -14.03 -0.87
C PHE A 43 4.56 -15.08 -0.81
N ARG A 44 4.77 -16.21 -0.13
CA ARG A 44 3.81 -17.32 -0.07
C ARG A 44 2.42 -16.88 0.40
N LYS A 45 2.39 -15.99 1.38
CA LYS A 45 1.17 -15.48 2.03
C LYS A 45 0.73 -14.11 1.49
N VAL A 46 1.45 -13.56 0.52
CA VAL A 46 1.18 -12.24 -0.05
C VAL A 46 0.54 -12.43 -1.42
N ASP A 47 -0.66 -11.91 -1.62
CA ASP A 47 -1.27 -11.85 -2.95
C ASP A 47 -0.37 -11.07 -3.91
N THR A 48 -0.33 -11.46 -5.19
CA THR A 48 0.47 -10.75 -6.21
C THR A 48 0.16 -9.24 -6.19
N ILE A 49 -1.11 -8.87 -6.02
CA ILE A 49 -1.53 -7.47 -5.96
C ILE A 49 -0.93 -6.73 -4.74
N GLY A 50 -0.77 -7.43 -3.61
CA GLY A 50 -0.17 -6.90 -2.38
C GLY A 50 1.36 -6.79 -2.40
N ILE A 51 2.01 -7.20 -3.50
CA ILE A 51 3.42 -6.91 -3.74
C ILE A 51 3.53 -5.48 -4.27
N THR A 52 4.12 -4.59 -3.49
CA THR A 52 4.46 -3.24 -3.96
C THR A 52 5.77 -3.29 -4.74
N VAL A 53 5.81 -2.57 -5.86
CA VAL A 53 6.96 -2.52 -6.78
C VAL A 53 7.36 -1.07 -6.97
N TRP A 54 8.63 -0.77 -6.75
CA TRP A 54 9.24 0.49 -7.13
C TRP A 54 10.28 0.23 -8.22
N PHE A 55 10.17 0.96 -9.32
CA PHE A 55 11.22 1.06 -10.32
C PHE A 55 12.23 2.09 -9.83
N VAL A 56 13.51 1.73 -9.85
CA VAL A 56 14.62 2.57 -9.39
C VAL A 56 15.83 2.40 -10.32
N GLU A 57 16.79 3.32 -10.29
CA GLU A 57 18.07 3.19 -10.98
C GLU A 57 19.21 3.49 -10.01
N ILE A 58 19.57 2.50 -9.18
CA ILE A 58 20.51 2.69 -8.04
C ILE A 58 21.69 1.74 -8.17
N GLU A 59 22.91 2.19 -7.92
CA GLU A 59 24.09 1.31 -7.92
C GLU A 59 24.01 0.27 -6.79
N GLN A 60 24.47 -0.96 -7.05
CA GLN A 60 24.40 -2.06 -6.07
C GLN A 60 25.18 -1.81 -4.77
N ASP A 61 26.18 -0.92 -4.80
CA ASP A 61 27.00 -0.52 -3.65
C ASP A 61 26.54 0.80 -3.01
N ASP A 62 25.36 1.30 -3.38
CA ASP A 62 24.79 2.50 -2.77
C ASP A 62 24.47 2.25 -1.29
N LYS A 63 25.14 3.01 -0.42
CA LYS A 63 25.01 2.89 1.05
C LYS A 63 23.60 3.17 1.57
N ARG A 64 22.75 3.86 0.80
CA ARG A 64 21.36 4.13 1.17
C ARG A 64 20.51 2.86 1.16
N LEU A 65 20.91 1.83 0.43
CA LEU A 65 20.21 0.53 0.42
C LEU A 65 20.10 -0.06 1.84
N GLU A 66 21.11 0.14 2.69
CA GLU A 66 21.07 -0.32 4.08
C GLU A 66 19.97 0.36 4.92
N GLN A 67 19.55 1.57 4.56
CA GLN A 67 18.46 2.29 5.25
C GLN A 67 17.09 1.66 4.98
N LEU A 68 16.96 0.84 3.93
CA LEU A 68 15.71 0.13 3.63
C LEU A 68 15.35 -0.92 4.68
N LYS A 69 16.32 -1.37 5.48
CA LYS A 69 16.14 -2.34 6.57
C LYS A 69 15.33 -1.76 7.74
N GLU A 70 15.29 -0.43 7.86
CA GLU A 70 14.48 0.26 8.86
C GLU A 70 12.98 0.15 8.49
N GLU A 71 12.16 -0.34 9.41
CA GLU A 71 10.72 -0.61 9.16
C GLU A 71 9.95 0.66 8.79
N ASP A 72 10.32 1.77 9.40
CA ASP A 72 9.71 3.09 9.28
C ASP A 72 10.19 3.90 8.07
N LYS A 73 11.20 3.39 7.33
CA LYS A 73 11.67 4.01 6.09
C LYS A 73 10.93 3.48 4.89
N SER A 74 10.28 4.36 4.13
CA SER A 74 9.75 4.00 2.81
C SER A 74 10.85 4.09 1.74
N VAL A 75 10.69 3.33 0.65
CA VAL A 75 11.61 3.41 -0.51
C VAL A 75 11.68 4.85 -1.05
N VAL A 76 10.55 5.55 -1.08
CA VAL A 76 10.46 6.93 -1.56
C VAL A 76 11.24 7.87 -0.65
N ASP A 77 11.22 7.67 0.66
CA ASP A 77 11.94 8.53 1.61
C ASP A 77 13.46 8.33 1.50
N VAL A 78 13.91 7.07 1.38
CA VAL A 78 15.34 6.73 1.27
C VAL A 78 15.96 7.31 -0.01
N PHE A 79 15.20 7.31 -1.11
CA PHE A 79 15.66 7.82 -2.41
C PHE A 79 15.02 9.16 -2.79
N SER A 80 14.51 9.90 -1.80
CA SER A 80 13.92 11.22 -2.01
C SER A 80 14.92 12.19 -2.64
N GLY A 81 14.51 12.85 -3.73
CA GLY A 81 15.33 13.79 -4.49
C GLY A 81 15.88 13.24 -5.81
N GLU A 82 15.75 11.94 -6.06
CA GLU A 82 16.06 11.35 -7.36
C GLU A 82 14.86 11.36 -8.29
N LYS A 83 15.10 11.63 -9.57
CA LYS A 83 14.07 11.58 -10.61
C LYS A 83 13.63 10.15 -10.96
N GLU A 84 14.36 9.15 -10.50
CA GLU A 84 14.34 7.80 -11.08
C GLU A 84 13.64 6.77 -10.19
N THR A 85 13.13 7.17 -9.02
CA THR A 85 12.30 6.29 -8.17
C THR A 85 10.81 6.48 -8.48
N CYS A 86 10.16 5.43 -8.97
CA CYS A 86 8.74 5.43 -9.33
C CYS A 86 8.01 4.21 -8.76
N GLU A 87 7.01 4.44 -7.91
CA GLU A 87 6.11 3.38 -7.46
C GLU A 87 5.13 2.99 -8.57
N ALA A 88 5.06 1.69 -8.86
CA ALA A 88 4.24 1.14 -9.94
C ALA A 88 2.76 0.96 -9.53
N LYS A 89 2.07 2.08 -9.27
CA LYS A 89 0.66 2.09 -8.87
C LYS A 89 -0.29 1.58 -9.95
N GLN A 90 0.05 1.78 -11.23
CA GLN A 90 -0.76 1.35 -12.36
C GLN A 90 -0.28 -0.02 -12.88
N VAL A 91 -0.84 -1.09 -12.31
CA VAL A 91 -0.35 -2.46 -12.57
C VAL A 91 -0.56 -2.97 -14.00
N LEU A 92 -1.50 -2.37 -14.74
CA LEU A 92 -1.81 -2.74 -16.13
C LEU A 92 -0.93 -2.02 -17.17
N LEU A 93 -0.09 -1.09 -16.76
CA LEU A 93 0.83 -0.44 -17.68
C LEU A 93 1.99 -1.39 -18.03
N PRO A 94 2.46 -1.40 -19.29
CA PRO A 94 3.65 -2.13 -19.68
C PRO A 94 4.86 -1.71 -18.85
N VAL A 95 5.75 -2.65 -18.53
CA VAL A 95 6.96 -2.36 -17.74
C VAL A 95 7.83 -1.29 -18.42
N GLU A 96 7.89 -1.26 -19.76
CA GLU A 96 8.63 -0.24 -20.50
C GLU A 96 8.14 1.19 -20.25
N HIS A 97 6.89 1.35 -19.80
CA HIS A 97 6.36 2.66 -19.42
C HIS A 97 7.17 3.29 -18.27
N PHE A 98 7.62 2.47 -17.32
CA PHE A 98 8.34 2.91 -16.13
C PHE A 98 9.85 3.07 -16.36
N LEU A 99 10.35 2.64 -17.53
CA LEU A 99 11.77 2.66 -17.87
C LEU A 99 12.14 3.80 -18.82
N LYS A 100 11.20 4.67 -19.18
CA LYS A 100 11.42 5.71 -20.20
C LYS A 100 12.58 6.64 -19.86
N ASP A 101 12.77 6.89 -18.57
CA ASP A 101 13.81 7.80 -18.07
C ASP A 101 15.08 7.05 -17.65
N PHE A 102 15.09 5.71 -17.69
CA PHE A 102 16.19 4.90 -17.18
C PHE A 102 17.27 4.75 -18.24
N ARG A 103 18.51 5.10 -17.88
CA ARG A 103 19.63 5.09 -18.83
C ARG A 103 20.36 3.75 -18.86
N ASN A 104 20.38 3.07 -17.72
CA ASN A 104 21.10 1.82 -17.48
C ASN A 104 20.14 0.64 -17.29
N ALA A 105 18.95 0.70 -17.90
CA ALA A 105 17.97 -0.38 -17.84
C ALA A 105 18.55 -1.70 -18.38
N GLY A 106 18.73 -2.68 -17.49
CA GLY A 106 19.33 -3.98 -17.78
C GLY A 106 20.84 -4.07 -17.51
N ASP A 107 21.46 -3.04 -16.94
CA ASP A 107 22.85 -3.09 -16.50
C ASP A 107 22.98 -3.87 -15.19
N SER A 108 23.78 -4.93 -15.22
CA SER A 108 24.09 -5.77 -14.07
C SER A 108 24.59 -5.05 -12.81
N LYS A 109 25.04 -3.79 -12.90
CA LYS A 109 25.55 -3.00 -11.76
C LYS A 109 24.48 -2.21 -11.02
N PHE A 110 23.29 -2.08 -11.59
CA PHE A 110 22.22 -1.28 -11.03
C PHE A 110 21.09 -2.17 -10.49
N ILE A 111 20.52 -1.80 -9.36
CA ILE A 111 19.21 -2.23 -8.92
C ILE A 111 18.17 -1.50 -9.75
N HIS A 112 17.20 -2.26 -10.25
CA HIS A 112 16.15 -1.76 -11.13
C HIS A 112 14.78 -1.78 -10.47
N VAL A 113 14.59 -2.72 -9.55
CA VAL A 113 13.29 -2.98 -8.92
C VAL A 113 13.52 -3.24 -7.43
N ILE A 114 12.76 -2.54 -6.60
CA ILE A 114 12.62 -2.84 -5.18
C ILE A 114 11.22 -3.37 -4.98
N VAL A 115 11.09 -4.47 -4.23
CA VAL A 115 9.80 -5.06 -3.89
C VAL A 115 9.58 -5.14 -2.39
N GLN A 116 8.33 -5.01 -1.99
CA GLN A 116 7.90 -5.21 -0.61
C GLN A 116 6.56 -5.95 -0.62
N GLY A 117 6.43 -6.97 0.22
CA GLY A 117 5.15 -7.63 0.45
C GLY A 117 4.41 -6.89 1.55
N ILE A 118 3.22 -6.37 1.26
CA ILE A 118 2.33 -5.88 2.31
C ILE A 118 1.64 -7.11 2.90
N GLU A 119 2.21 -7.66 3.96
CA GLU A 119 1.51 -8.64 4.77
C GLU A 119 0.24 -7.97 5.32
N LYS A 120 -0.91 -8.65 5.21
CA LYS A 120 -2.23 -8.17 5.65
C LYS A 120 -2.92 -7.20 4.67
N TRP A 121 -2.88 -7.47 3.36
CA TRP A 121 -3.59 -6.70 2.34
C TRP A 121 -4.69 -7.52 1.66
N CYS A 122 -5.90 -6.97 1.52
CA CYS A 122 -6.95 -7.58 0.70
C CYS A 122 -6.97 -6.96 -0.70
N SER A 123 -6.65 -7.76 -1.70
CA SER A 123 -6.63 -7.39 -3.12
C SER A 123 -8.01 -7.00 -3.69
N THR A 124 -9.07 -7.68 -3.24
CA THR A 124 -10.46 -7.39 -3.66
C THR A 124 -10.98 -6.04 -3.18
N CYS A 125 -10.56 -5.60 -1.99
CA CYS A 125 -11.07 -4.41 -1.33
C CYS A 125 -10.08 -3.24 -1.28
N ASP A 126 -8.84 -3.42 -1.72
CA ASP A 126 -7.80 -2.39 -1.76
C ASP A 126 -7.54 -1.77 -0.36
N ILE A 127 -7.48 -2.62 0.68
CA ILE A 127 -7.29 -2.20 2.08
C ILE A 127 -6.29 -3.09 2.83
N SER A 128 -5.55 -2.48 3.77
CA SER A 128 -4.66 -3.18 4.71
C SER A 128 -5.34 -3.46 6.05
N PHE A 129 -4.86 -4.50 6.74
CA PHE A 129 -5.33 -4.96 8.03
C PHE A 129 -4.21 -4.91 9.07
N ARG A 130 -4.60 -4.82 10.34
CA ARG A 130 -3.65 -4.74 11.46
C ARG A 130 -2.98 -6.09 11.74
N ASP A 131 -3.68 -7.19 11.46
CA ASP A 131 -3.21 -8.55 11.64
C ASP A 131 -3.83 -9.50 10.60
N ASN A 132 -3.30 -10.72 10.54
CA ASN A 132 -3.72 -11.73 9.58
C ASN A 132 -5.08 -12.34 9.94
N ASP A 133 -5.51 -12.29 11.21
CA ASP A 133 -6.80 -12.83 11.63
C ASP A 133 -7.94 -11.93 11.13
N LEU A 134 -7.73 -10.61 11.18
CA LEU A 134 -8.63 -9.62 10.59
C LEU A 134 -8.67 -9.69 9.07
N LEU A 135 -7.53 -9.93 8.40
CA LEU A 135 -7.53 -10.19 6.96
C LEU A 135 -8.32 -11.45 6.64
N ALA A 136 -8.05 -12.56 7.34
CA ALA A 136 -8.77 -13.82 7.12
C ALA A 136 -10.27 -13.63 7.35
N TYR A 137 -10.67 -13.01 8.47
CA TYR A 137 -12.08 -12.70 8.73
C TYR A 137 -12.72 -11.83 7.64
N HIS A 138 -11.97 -10.86 7.11
CA HIS A 138 -12.42 -10.03 6.01
C HIS A 138 -12.58 -10.82 4.70
N GLU A 139 -11.65 -11.71 4.38
CA GLU A 139 -11.72 -12.62 3.22
C GLU A 139 -12.89 -13.62 3.32
N PHE A 140 -13.28 -13.99 4.54
CA PHE A 140 -14.45 -14.82 4.79
C PHE A 140 -15.79 -14.06 4.74
N ASP A 141 -15.79 -12.73 4.76
CA ASP A 141 -17.02 -11.93 4.76
C ASP A 141 -17.67 -11.93 3.36
N TYR A 142 -19.00 -12.09 3.33
CA TYR A 142 -19.82 -12.10 2.10
C TYR A 142 -19.80 -10.78 1.30
N ASN A 143 -19.03 -9.78 1.75
CA ASN A 143 -18.83 -8.51 1.07
C ASN A 143 -17.90 -8.61 -0.16
N HIS A 144 -17.17 -9.73 -0.34
CA HIS A 144 -16.47 -10.04 -1.60
C HIS A 144 -17.44 -10.66 -2.62
N ILE A 145 -18.49 -9.94 -3.02
CA ILE A 145 -19.41 -10.45 -4.04
C ILE A 145 -18.72 -10.37 -5.42
N ILE A 146 -18.10 -11.48 -5.83
CA ILE A 146 -17.68 -11.72 -7.20
C ILE A 146 -18.95 -11.98 -8.03
N HIS A 147 -19.57 -10.94 -8.56
CA HIS A 147 -20.50 -11.10 -9.68
C HIS A 147 -19.68 -11.37 -10.94
N SER A 148 -19.81 -12.59 -11.46
CA SER A 148 -19.26 -13.05 -12.74
C SER A 148 -19.22 -11.94 -13.79
N GLY A 149 -18.04 -11.38 -14.06
CA GLY A 149 -17.76 -10.52 -15.22
C GLY A 149 -17.71 -9.00 -15.03
N GLY A 150 -17.66 -8.44 -13.82
CA GLY A 150 -17.56 -6.99 -13.60
C GLY A 150 -16.37 -6.56 -12.75
N ILE A 151 -15.70 -5.45 -13.13
CA ILE A 151 -14.68 -4.77 -12.33
C ILE A 151 -15.25 -4.47 -10.92
N PRO A 152 -14.57 -4.88 -9.83
CA PRO A 152 -15.08 -4.67 -8.48
C PRO A 152 -15.20 -3.17 -8.17
N LYS A 153 -16.36 -2.76 -7.65
CA LYS A 153 -16.55 -1.45 -7.05
C LYS A 153 -16.62 -1.61 -5.53
N PRO A 154 -15.83 -0.86 -4.74
CA PRO A 154 -15.97 -0.90 -3.30
C PRO A 154 -17.33 -0.34 -2.89
N VAL A 155 -18.07 -1.11 -2.08
CA VAL A 155 -19.24 -0.60 -1.37
C VAL A 155 -18.72 0.40 -0.34
N LYS A 156 -18.93 1.70 -0.59
CA LYS A 156 -18.63 2.76 0.38
C LYS A 156 -19.40 2.49 1.68
N LYS A 157 -18.74 1.94 2.70
CA LYS A 157 -19.31 1.94 4.06
C LYS A 157 -19.23 3.39 4.58
N ARG A 158 -20.39 3.97 4.89
CA ARG A 158 -20.53 5.29 5.55
C ARG A 158 -19.61 5.34 6.77
N ALA A 159 -18.83 6.41 6.88
CA ALA A 159 -18.08 6.72 8.09
C ALA A 159 -19.04 6.68 9.30
N LYS A 160 -18.84 5.72 10.21
CA LYS A 160 -19.43 5.77 11.55
C LYS A 160 -18.52 6.65 12.40
N GLY A 161 -19.11 7.75 12.88
CA GLY A 161 -18.47 8.74 13.73
C GLY A 161 -17.85 8.10 14.97
N ARG A 162 -16.69 8.63 15.33
CA ARG A 162 -15.98 8.35 16.57
C ARG A 162 -16.70 9.13 17.68
N LYS A 163 -17.59 8.47 18.43
CA LYS A 163 -18.02 8.94 19.75
C LYS A 163 -16.83 8.80 20.70
N ARG A 164 -16.48 9.86 21.42
CA ARG A 164 -15.75 9.78 22.68
C ARG A 164 -16.82 9.82 23.77
N GLU A 165 -16.92 8.75 24.53
CA GLU A 165 -17.64 8.66 25.80
C GLU A 165 -16.53 8.67 26.85
N ASP A 166 -16.34 9.81 27.52
CA ASP A 166 -15.72 9.88 28.83
C ASP A 166 -16.81 10.50 29.72
N GLU A 167 -17.61 9.62 30.32
CA GLU A 167 -18.53 9.92 31.41
C GLU A 167 -17.71 10.07 32.70
N ILE A 168 -17.82 11.22 33.35
CA ILE A 168 -17.73 11.32 34.81
C ILE A 168 -18.93 12.17 35.21
N ASP A 169 -19.94 11.47 35.71
CA ASP A 169 -21.03 12.00 36.52
C ASP A 169 -20.44 12.55 37.82
N ASP A 170 -20.88 13.74 38.23
CA ASP A 170 -21.11 14.03 39.64
C ASP A 170 -22.23 15.06 39.70
N ASP A 171 -23.36 14.55 40.18
CA ASP A 171 -24.56 15.26 40.61
C ASP A 171 -24.21 16.42 41.54
N ASP A 172 -24.90 17.55 41.41
CA ASP A 172 -25.47 18.22 42.58
C ASP A 172 -26.55 19.21 42.12
N ASP A 173 -27.75 18.91 42.62
CA ASP A 173 -28.97 19.67 42.60
C ASP A 173 -28.79 21.11 43.11
N GLU A 174 -29.55 22.06 42.57
CA GLU A 174 -30.54 22.80 43.36
C GLU A 174 -31.33 23.77 42.48
N ASP A 175 -32.63 23.76 42.75
CA ASP A 175 -33.73 24.47 42.13
C ASP A 175 -33.62 26.01 42.26
N GLU A 176 -34.29 26.75 41.38
CA GLU A 176 -35.33 27.74 41.77
C GLU A 176 -35.90 28.46 40.53
N GLU A 177 -37.12 28.04 40.18
CA GLU A 177 -38.32 28.85 39.85
C GLU A 177 -38.18 30.10 38.96
N ASP A 178 -38.55 29.93 37.68
CA ASP A 178 -39.06 31.03 36.83
C ASP A 178 -40.60 31.10 36.94
N GLU A 179 -41.13 32.01 37.76
CA GLU A 179 -42.53 32.44 37.65
C GLU A 179 -42.67 33.57 36.62
N GLU A 180 -43.41 33.28 35.57
CA GLU A 180 -43.93 34.26 34.61
C GLU A 180 -44.94 35.22 35.28
N LEU A 181 -44.97 36.49 34.85
CA LEU A 181 -46.11 37.12 34.16
C LEU A 181 -46.16 38.65 34.32
N SER A 182 -45.96 39.31 33.17
CA SER A 182 -46.82 40.34 32.58
C SER A 182 -47.13 41.69 33.28
N ASN A 183 -46.97 42.73 32.46
CA ASN A 183 -47.86 43.88 32.24
C ASN A 183 -47.72 45.16 33.10
N ASP A 184 -47.21 46.18 32.39
CA ASP A 184 -47.87 47.46 32.06
C ASP A 184 -48.25 48.51 33.13
N MET A 185 -47.95 49.74 32.70
CA MET A 185 -48.63 51.02 32.91
C MET A 185 -48.43 51.84 34.21
N ASN A 186 -47.78 52.98 33.99
CA ASN A 186 -48.24 54.35 34.33
C ASN A 186 -49.00 54.56 35.65
N LEU A 187 -48.41 55.35 36.56
CA LEU A 187 -48.62 56.81 36.64
C LEU A 187 -47.57 57.47 37.54
#